data_AF-A0A078MNC5-F1
#
_entry.id   AF-A0A078MNC5-F1
#
_cell.length_a   1.000
_cell.length_b   1.000
_cell.length_c   1.000
_cell.angle_alpha   90.00
_cell.angle_beta   90.00
_cell.angle_gamma   90.00
#
_symmetry.space_group_name_H-M   'P 1'
#
loop_
_entity.id
_entity.type
_entity.pdbx_description
1 polymer ?
#
loop_
_entity_poly.entity_id
_entity_poly.type
_entity_poly.pdbx_seq_one_letter_code
_entity_poly.pdbx_strand_id
1 'polypeptide(L)'
;MDRNRQVVVLAGDGGLAIMLGELLTAVQHKLPIKIVVFDNAALSFVEVEMKAAGLVNFGTGLQNPDFGKVAQAVGMQGESVTRPEDLESALRRAFEYDGPALVSVAVERQELSMPPKIEAKQATGFAVYALRTVLAGNGREPIDLAKANALQLL
;
A
#
# COMPACT_ATOMS: atom_id res chain seq x y z
N MET A 1 -26.08 9.85 -10.61
CA MET A 1 -25.16 9.54 -9.50
C MET A 1 -25.82 9.94 -8.21
N ASP A 2 -25.91 9.04 -7.25
CA ASP A 2 -26.29 9.37 -5.87
C ASP A 2 -25.11 10.11 -5.22
N ARG A 3 -25.35 11.35 -4.78
CA ARG A 3 -24.34 12.22 -4.15
C ARG A 3 -24.36 12.15 -2.62
N ASN A 4 -25.32 11.44 -2.03
CA ASN A 4 -25.51 11.35 -0.59
C ASN A 4 -24.98 10.03 -0.01
N ARG A 5 -24.66 9.05 -0.87
CA ARG A 5 -24.09 7.79 -0.44
C ARG A 5 -22.59 7.91 -0.24
N GLN A 6 -22.12 7.53 0.96
CA GLN A 6 -20.70 7.41 1.23
C GLN A 6 -20.05 6.41 0.27
N VAL A 7 -18.88 6.76 -0.25
CA VAL A 7 -18.04 5.88 -1.08
C VAL A 7 -16.69 5.73 -0.40
N VAL A 8 -16.26 4.47 -0.22
CA VAL A 8 -14.95 4.15 0.33
C VAL A 8 -14.06 3.63 -0.79
N VAL A 9 -12.90 4.25 -0.96
CA VAL A 9 -11.88 3.87 -1.95
C VAL A 9 -10.74 3.22 -1.20
N LEU A 10 -10.43 1.98 -1.56
CA LEU A 10 -9.26 1.26 -1.10
C LEU A 10 -8.20 1.34 -2.19
N ALA A 11 -7.11 2.04 -1.95
CA ALA A 11 -6.08 2.32 -2.94
C ALA A 11 -4.70 1.91 -2.44
N GLY A 12 -3.82 1.47 -3.35
CA GLY A 12 -2.38 1.45 -3.07
C GLY A 12 -1.79 2.84 -3.24
N ASP A 13 -0.69 3.11 -2.55
CA ASP A 13 0.13 4.32 -2.68
C ASP A 13 0.52 4.64 -4.13
N GLY A 14 1.02 3.66 -4.89
CA GLY A 14 1.39 3.85 -6.29
C GLY A 14 0.19 4.20 -7.17
N GLY A 15 -0.96 3.57 -6.92
CA GLY A 15 -2.21 3.86 -7.64
C GLY A 15 -2.72 5.27 -7.36
N LEU A 16 -2.68 5.70 -6.11
CA LEU A 16 -3.03 7.07 -5.73
C LEU A 16 -2.07 8.08 -6.36
N ALA A 17 -0.76 7.82 -6.31
CA ALA A 17 0.26 8.73 -6.81
C ALA A 17 0.11 9.03 -8.31
N ILE A 18 -0.34 8.06 -9.11
CA ILE A 18 -0.61 8.24 -10.56
C ILE A 18 -1.72 9.29 -10.79
N MET A 19 -2.73 9.33 -9.92
CA MET A 19 -3.92 10.19 -10.08
C MET A 19 -4.07 11.21 -8.94
N LEU A 20 -2.97 11.67 -8.34
CA LEU A 20 -2.99 12.50 -7.13
C LEU A 20 -3.78 13.82 -7.32
N GLY A 21 -3.85 14.33 -8.56
CA GLY A 21 -4.63 15.52 -8.90
C GLY A 21 -6.14 15.39 -8.63
N GLU A 22 -6.69 14.17 -8.62
CA GLU A 22 -8.13 13.95 -8.39
C GLU A 22 -8.57 14.23 -6.95
N LEU A 23 -7.64 14.40 -6.02
CA LEU A 23 -7.95 14.91 -4.68
C LEU A 23 -8.56 16.32 -4.76
N LEU A 24 -8.08 17.16 -5.69
CA LEU A 24 -8.64 18.50 -5.93
C LEU A 24 -10.08 18.41 -6.45
N THR A 25 -10.35 17.44 -7.32
CA THR A 25 -11.71 17.17 -7.83
C THR A 25 -12.66 16.81 -6.69
N ALA A 26 -12.23 15.93 -5.79
CA ALA A 26 -13.03 15.50 -4.64
C ALA A 26 -13.41 16.69 -3.73
N VAL A 27 -12.45 17.59 -3.49
CA VAL A 27 -12.66 18.83 -2.70
C VAL A 27 -13.57 19.80 -3.44
N GLN A 28 -13.26 20.12 -4.70
CA GLN A 28 -14.02 21.08 -5.52
C GLN A 28 -15.50 20.71 -5.62
N HIS A 29 -15.80 19.42 -5.74
CA HIS A 29 -17.16 18.91 -5.85
C HIS A 29 -17.79 18.49 -4.53
N LYS A 30 -17.09 18.67 -3.40
CA LYS A 30 -17.55 18.30 -2.05
C LYS A 30 -18.05 16.86 -2.00
N LEU A 31 -17.29 15.94 -2.60
CA LEU A 31 -17.71 14.54 -2.71
C LEU A 31 -17.53 13.83 -1.36
N PRO A 32 -18.50 13.00 -0.91
CA PRO A 32 -18.41 12.25 0.34
C PRO A 32 -17.56 10.98 0.17
N ILE A 33 -16.34 11.14 -0.35
CA ILE A 33 -15.40 10.05 -0.64
C ILE A 33 -14.42 9.90 0.51
N LYS A 34 -14.19 8.64 0.91
CA LYS A 34 -13.28 8.25 1.99
C LYS A 34 -12.19 7.38 1.38
N ILE A 35 -10.96 7.88 1.32
CA ILE A 35 -9.84 7.20 0.69
C ILE A 35 -9.00 6.55 1.79
N VAL A 36 -8.77 5.25 1.70
CA VAL A 36 -7.82 4.53 2.55
C VAL A 36 -6.68 4.07 1.65
N VAL A 37 -5.48 4.53 1.96
CA VAL A 37 -4.27 4.25 1.19
C VAL A 37 -3.45 3.20 1.94
N PHE A 38 -3.16 2.08 1.29
CA PHE A 38 -2.16 1.13 1.75
C PHE A 38 -0.78 1.63 1.28
N ASP A 39 -0.02 2.21 2.21
CA ASP A 39 1.28 2.81 1.95
C ASP A 39 2.39 1.85 2.36
N ASN A 40 2.99 1.19 1.36
CA ASN A 40 4.10 0.26 1.54
C ASN A 40 5.35 0.67 0.73
N ALA A 41 5.32 1.85 0.13
CA ALA A 41 6.37 2.42 -0.70
C ALA A 41 6.81 1.49 -1.85
N ALA A 42 5.88 0.72 -2.44
CA ALA A 42 6.21 -0.30 -3.44
C ALA A 42 5.09 -0.63 -4.44
N LEU A 43 5.49 -0.96 -5.68
CA LEU A 43 4.61 -1.62 -6.65
C LEU A 43 4.58 -3.14 -6.38
N SER A 44 3.99 -3.56 -5.27
CA SER A 44 4.14 -4.93 -4.71
C SER A 44 3.74 -6.07 -5.64
N PHE A 45 2.70 -5.91 -6.47
CA PHE A 45 2.34 -6.97 -7.43
C PHE A 45 3.43 -7.21 -8.46
N VAL A 46 4.10 -6.14 -8.92
CA VAL A 46 5.25 -6.24 -9.83
C VAL A 46 6.41 -6.93 -9.12
N GLU A 47 6.67 -6.60 -7.86
CA GLU A 47 7.70 -7.28 -7.07
C GLU A 47 7.43 -8.79 -6.93
N VAL A 48 6.17 -9.19 -6.71
CA VAL A 48 5.80 -10.61 -6.64
C VAL A 48 6.10 -11.33 -7.96
N GLU A 49 5.75 -10.73 -9.09
CA GLU A 49 6.05 -11.29 -10.42
C GLU A 49 7.57 -11.38 -10.69
N MET A 50 8.33 -10.36 -10.31
CA MET A 50 9.79 -10.36 -10.43
C MET A 50 10.44 -11.44 -9.56
N LYS A 51 10.02 -11.55 -8.29
CA LYS A 51 10.48 -12.60 -7.36
C LYS A 51 10.15 -14.00 -7.89
N ALA A 52 8.94 -14.19 -8.40
CA ALA A 52 8.53 -15.45 -9.03
C ALA A 52 9.34 -15.79 -10.30
N ALA A 53 9.84 -14.78 -11.02
CA ALA A 53 10.76 -14.94 -12.14
C ALA A 53 12.24 -15.09 -11.72
N GLY A 54 12.56 -15.05 -10.42
CA GLY A 54 13.93 -15.11 -9.90
C GLY A 54 14.74 -13.84 -10.16
N LEU A 55 14.08 -12.72 -10.40
CA LEU A 55 14.69 -11.41 -10.59
C LEU A 55 14.78 -10.67 -9.25
N VAL A 56 15.86 -9.91 -9.06
CA VAL A 56 15.96 -8.94 -7.97
C VAL A 56 15.04 -7.76 -8.31
N ASN A 57 14.30 -7.26 -7.33
CA ASN A 57 13.42 -6.10 -7.47
C ASN A 57 14.16 -4.91 -8.11
N PHE A 58 13.55 -4.27 -9.10
CA PHE A 58 14.12 -3.12 -9.81
C PHE A 58 12.99 -2.19 -10.29
N GLY A 59 13.10 -0.89 -10.01
CA GLY A 59 12.13 0.12 -10.45
C GLY A 59 10.76 0.06 -9.75
N THR A 60 10.63 -0.73 -8.68
CA THR A 60 9.36 -0.91 -7.95
C THR A 60 9.28 -0.12 -6.64
N GLY A 61 10.39 0.42 -6.15
CA GLY A 61 10.41 1.25 -4.95
C GLY A 61 9.86 2.66 -5.21
N LEU A 62 9.00 3.11 -4.31
CA LEU A 62 8.37 4.43 -4.37
C LEU A 62 8.96 5.35 -3.29
N GLN A 63 9.06 6.64 -3.61
CA GLN A 63 9.34 7.69 -2.63
C GLN A 63 8.06 8.50 -2.46
N ASN A 64 7.30 8.16 -1.42
CA ASN A 64 5.99 8.74 -1.19
C ASN A 64 6.08 10.03 -0.36
N PRO A 65 5.21 11.02 -0.62
CA PRO A 65 4.96 12.07 0.35
C PRO A 65 4.15 11.52 1.53
N ASP A 66 4.05 12.31 2.59
CA ASP A 66 3.06 12.07 3.65
C ASP A 66 1.64 12.36 3.08
N PHE A 67 0.96 11.32 2.60
CA PHE A 67 -0.33 11.46 1.92
C PHE A 67 -1.41 12.10 2.80
N GLY A 68 -1.41 11.84 4.11
CA GLY A 68 -2.30 12.51 5.05
C GLY A 68 -2.08 14.02 5.08
N LYS A 69 -0.82 14.48 5.10
CA LYS A 69 -0.50 15.91 4.97
C LYS A 69 -0.84 16.49 3.59
N VAL A 70 -0.64 15.72 2.52
CA VAL A 70 -1.07 16.14 1.17
C VAL A 70 -2.58 16.38 1.15
N ALA A 71 -3.37 15.47 1.72
CA ALA A 71 -4.81 15.61 1.84
C ALA A 71 -5.21 16.88 2.62
N GLN A 72 -4.55 17.17 3.74
CA GLN A 72 -4.75 18.42 4.47
C GLN A 72 -4.43 19.65 3.62
N ALA A 73 -3.31 19.62 2.88
CA ALA A 73 -2.86 20.74 2.05
C ALA A 73 -3.84 21.06 0.90
N VAL A 74 -4.57 20.06 0.39
CA VAL A 74 -5.58 20.25 -0.66
C VAL A 74 -6.98 20.55 -0.11
N GLY A 75 -7.18 20.58 1.21
CA GLY A 75 -8.45 20.93 1.85
C GLY A 75 -9.36 19.75 2.19
N MET A 76 -8.81 18.55 2.38
CA MET A 76 -9.52 17.36 2.88
C MET A 76 -9.16 17.10 4.34
N GLN A 77 -9.99 16.31 5.04
CA GLN A 77 -9.52 15.63 6.25
C GLN A 77 -8.41 14.65 5.85
N GLY A 78 -7.26 14.70 6.52
CA GLY A 78 -6.10 13.89 6.17
C GLY A 78 -5.38 13.36 7.40
N GLU A 79 -5.11 12.07 7.44
CA GLU A 79 -4.38 11.41 8.53
C GLU A 79 -3.41 10.36 7.99
N SER A 80 -2.25 10.23 8.64
CA SER A 80 -1.25 9.21 8.35
C SER A 80 -1.05 8.34 9.60
N VAL A 81 -1.33 7.05 9.47
CA VAL A 81 -1.33 6.05 10.54
C VAL A 81 -0.11 5.16 10.36
N THR A 82 0.78 5.17 11.36
CA THR A 82 1.99 4.32 11.36
C THR A 82 1.96 3.22 12.41
N ARG A 83 0.96 3.25 13.30
CA ARG A 83 0.80 2.28 14.38
C ARG A 83 -0.58 1.63 14.32
N PRO A 84 -0.69 0.30 14.44
CA PRO A 84 -1.96 -0.41 14.35
C PRO A 84 -3.02 0.10 15.34
N GLU A 85 -2.63 0.47 16.56
CA GLU A 85 -3.54 0.96 17.61
C GLU A 85 -4.24 2.29 17.26
N ASP A 86 -3.66 3.09 16.37
CA ASP A 86 -4.22 4.38 15.98
C ASP A 86 -5.26 4.25 14.85
N LEU A 87 -5.27 3.11 14.13
CA LEU A 87 -6.02 2.90 12.90
C LEU A 87 -7.53 3.08 13.09
N GLU A 88 -8.10 2.42 14.10
CA GLU A 88 -9.54 2.49 14.34
C GLU A 88 -9.99 3.94 14.59
N SER A 89 -9.21 4.68 15.38
CA SER A 89 -9.52 6.06 15.72
C SER A 89 -9.44 6.99 14.50
N ALA A 90 -8.46 6.78 13.61
CA ALA A 90 -8.29 7.57 12.39
C ALA A 90 -9.41 7.30 11.39
N LEU A 91 -9.80 6.03 11.22
CA LEU A 91 -10.93 5.66 10.37
C LEU A 91 -12.25 6.26 10.87
N ARG A 92 -12.49 6.23 12.19
CA ARG A 92 -13.69 6.86 12.79
C ARG A 92 -13.75 8.34 12.46
N ARG A 93 -12.67 9.09 12.70
CA ARG A 93 -12.60 10.53 12.36
C ARG A 93 -12.82 10.79 10.88
N ALA A 94 -12.23 9.99 9.99
CA ALA A 94 -12.42 10.12 8.55
C ALA A 94 -13.87 9.86 8.10
N PHE A 95 -14.53 8.87 8.70
CA PHE A 95 -15.93 8.55 8.39
C PHE A 95 -16.92 9.56 8.96
N GLU A 96 -16.66 10.11 10.14
CA GLU A 96 -17.48 11.15 10.77
C GLU A 96 -17.33 12.52 10.12
N TYR A 97 -16.22 12.77 9.41
CA TYR A 97 -15.98 14.02 8.71
C TYR A 97 -17.02 14.26 7.59
N ASP A 98 -17.67 15.41 7.59
CA ASP A 98 -18.59 15.82 6.51
C ASP A 98 -17.80 16.37 5.32
N GLY A 99 -17.46 15.47 4.39
CA GLY A 99 -16.69 15.79 3.19
C GLY A 99 -15.66 14.73 2.81
N PRO A 100 -14.77 15.06 1.88
CA PRO A 100 -13.72 14.15 1.43
C PRO A 100 -12.66 13.95 2.52
N ALA A 101 -12.25 12.70 2.74
CA ALA A 101 -11.24 12.34 3.73
C ALA A 101 -10.24 11.31 3.17
N LEU A 102 -9.00 11.37 3.63
CA LEU A 102 -7.93 10.43 3.30
C LEU A 102 -7.25 9.92 4.58
N VAL A 103 -7.12 8.61 4.69
CA VAL A 103 -6.30 7.94 5.70
C VAL A 103 -5.21 7.15 5.00
N SER A 104 -3.96 7.57 5.18
CA SER A 104 -2.79 6.82 4.75
C SER A 104 -2.40 5.86 5.86
N VAL A 105 -2.27 4.58 5.53
CA VAL A 105 -1.94 3.53 6.48
C VAL A 105 -0.62 2.91 6.05
N ALA A 106 0.41 3.08 6.87
CA ALA A 106 1.67 2.38 6.66
C ALA A 106 1.42 0.88 6.83
N VAL A 107 1.75 0.10 5.80
CA VAL A 107 1.64 -1.36 5.83
C VAL A 107 2.99 -1.99 5.47
N GLU A 108 3.18 -3.23 5.90
CA GLU A 108 4.45 -3.93 5.69
C GLU A 108 4.66 -4.24 4.21
N ARG A 109 5.83 -3.85 3.68
CA ARG A 109 6.19 -4.02 2.27
C ARG A 109 6.42 -5.49 1.91
N GLN A 110 6.89 -6.27 2.87
CA GLN A 110 7.23 -7.68 2.67
C GLN A 110 6.06 -8.64 2.89
N GLU A 111 4.82 -8.16 3.05
CA GLU A 111 3.66 -9.06 2.99
C GLU A 111 3.55 -9.65 1.58
N LEU A 112 3.65 -10.98 1.49
CA LEU A 112 3.39 -11.69 0.25
C LEU A 112 1.88 -11.71 0.06
N SER A 113 1.40 -10.99 -0.94
CA SER A 113 0.10 -11.32 -1.54
C SER A 113 0.28 -12.65 -2.26
N MET A 114 0.15 -13.76 -1.52
CA MET A 114 0.39 -15.10 -2.05
C MET A 114 -0.48 -15.31 -3.29
N PRO A 115 0.08 -15.61 -4.47
CA PRO A 115 -0.74 -16.01 -5.59
C PRO A 115 -1.52 -17.27 -5.19
N PRO A 116 -2.82 -17.37 -5.52
CA PRO A 116 -3.71 -18.43 -5.05
C PRO A 116 -3.29 -19.85 -5.48
N LYS A 117 -2.26 -19.99 -6.33
CA LYS A 117 -1.65 -21.26 -6.71
C LYS A 117 -0.13 -21.11 -6.64
N ILE A 118 0.51 -21.86 -5.74
CA ILE A 118 1.95 -22.06 -5.77
C ILE A 118 2.22 -23.16 -6.78
N GLU A 119 2.72 -22.80 -7.96
CA GLU A 119 3.24 -23.78 -8.91
C GLU A 119 4.70 -24.11 -8.57
N ALA A 120 5.12 -25.37 -8.76
CA ALA A 120 6.49 -25.82 -8.48
C ALA A 120 7.56 -24.96 -9.19
N LYS A 121 7.23 -24.36 -10.34
CA LYS A 121 8.12 -23.46 -11.09
C LYS A 121 8.35 -22.12 -10.37
N GLN A 122 7.34 -21.61 -9.66
CA GLN A 122 7.47 -20.36 -8.88
C GLN A 122 8.33 -20.58 -7.64
N ALA A 123 8.25 -21.75 -6.99
CA ALA A 123 9.11 -22.10 -5.85
C ALA A 123 10.61 -22.05 -6.22
N THR A 124 10.97 -22.57 -7.41
CA THR A 124 12.34 -22.46 -7.93
C THR A 124 12.74 -21.00 -8.19
N GLY A 125 11.83 -20.18 -8.71
CA GLY A 125 12.06 -18.74 -8.92
C GLY A 125 12.34 -18.00 -7.62
N PHE A 126 11.54 -18.23 -6.58
CA PHE A 126 11.76 -17.65 -5.25
C PHE A 126 13.11 -18.06 -4.64
N ALA A 127 13.54 -19.32 -4.81
CA ALA A 127 14.85 -19.77 -4.34
C ALA A 127 16.00 -19.06 -5.07
N VAL A 128 15.89 -18.87 -6.38
CA VAL A 128 16.87 -18.12 -7.18
C VAL A 128 16.89 -16.65 -6.78
N TYR A 129 15.73 -16.03 -6.55
CA TYR A 129 15.63 -14.66 -6.02
C TYR A 129 16.37 -14.53 -4.69
N ALA A 130 16.08 -15.40 -3.71
CA ALA A 130 16.71 -15.33 -2.39
C ALA A 130 18.25 -15.38 -2.49
N LEU A 131 18.77 -16.28 -3.33
CA LEU A 131 20.22 -16.39 -3.56
C LEU A 131 20.79 -15.11 -4.20
N ARG A 132 20.15 -14.59 -5.25
CA ARG A 132 20.61 -13.37 -5.95
C ARG A 132 20.55 -12.13 -5.07
N THR A 133 19.52 -12.00 -4.23
CA THR A 133 19.35 -10.87 -3.32
C THR A 133 20.43 -10.85 -2.23
N VAL A 134 20.80 -12.03 -1.70
CA VAL A 134 21.96 -12.16 -0.80
C VAL A 134 23.26 -11.75 -1.51
N LEU A 135 23.49 -12.24 -2.73
CA LEU A 135 24.68 -11.89 -3.52
C LEU A 135 24.74 -10.40 -3.89
N ALA A 136 23.59 -9.76 -4.08
CA ALA A 136 23.47 -8.33 -4.35
C ALA A 136 23.68 -7.44 -3.10
N GLY A 137 23.94 -8.04 -1.92
CA GLY A 137 24.21 -7.33 -0.67
C GLY A 137 22.97 -7.08 0.22
N ASN A 138 21.78 -7.52 -0.21
CA ASN A 138 20.51 -7.29 0.49
C ASN A 138 20.07 -8.50 1.33
N GLY A 139 20.99 -9.09 2.10
CA GLY A 139 20.75 -10.35 2.83
C GLY A 139 19.62 -10.35 3.88
N ARG A 140 19.11 -9.18 4.27
CA ARG A 140 17.98 -9.06 5.22
C ARG A 140 16.61 -9.25 4.57
N GLU A 141 16.48 -8.91 3.30
CA GLU A 141 15.20 -8.91 2.59
C GLU A 141 14.52 -10.29 2.54
N PRO A 142 15.24 -11.42 2.28
CA PRO A 142 14.64 -12.75 2.36
C PRO A 142 14.21 -13.16 3.77
N ILE A 143 14.90 -12.65 4.80
CA ILE A 143 14.59 -12.93 6.22
C ILE A 143 13.33 -12.18 6.63
N ASP A 144 13.23 -10.90 6.25
CA ASP A 144 12.07 -10.05 6.54
C ASP A 144 10.82 -10.59 5.82
N LEU A 145 10.96 -11.05 4.58
CA LEU A 145 9.92 -11.78 3.84
C LEU A 145 9.43 -13.02 4.59
N ALA A 146 10.34 -13.86 5.09
CA ALA A 146 9.96 -15.05 5.84
C ALA A 146 9.23 -14.71 7.15
N LYS A 147 9.69 -13.69 7.88
CA LYS A 147 9.09 -13.25 9.14
C LYS A 147 7.70 -12.64 8.96
N ALA A 148 7.53 -11.76 7.98
CA ALA A 148 6.25 -11.09 7.71
C ALA A 148 5.14 -12.10 7.40
N ASN A 149 5.48 -13.18 6.68
CA ASN A 149 4.50 -14.18 6.24
C ASN A 149 4.32 -15.35 7.22
N ALA A 150 5.24 -15.56 8.17
CA ALA A 150 5.06 -16.57 9.23
C ALA A 150 3.86 -16.26 10.13
N LEU A 151 3.54 -14.96 10.34
CA LEU A 151 2.39 -14.51 11.10
C LEU A 151 1.04 -14.85 10.43
N GLN A 152 1.02 -15.09 9.12
CA GLN A 152 -0.19 -15.46 8.38
C GLN A 152 -0.48 -16.97 8.40
N LEU A 153 0.47 -17.80 8.85
CA LEU A 153 0.35 -19.26 8.94
C LEU A 153 -0.01 -19.75 10.36
N LEU A 154 -0.14 -18.83 11.32
CA LEU A 154 -0.63 -19.05 12.68
C LEU A 154 -2.07 -18.55 12.82
#